data_AF-A0A355TZQ5-F1
#
_entry.id   AF-A0A355TZQ5-F1
#
_cell.length_a   1.000
_cell.length_b   1.000
_cell.length_c   1.000
_cell.angle_alpha   90.00
_cell.angle_beta   90.00
_cell.angle_gamma   90.00
#
_symmetry.space_group_name_H-M   'P 1'
#
loop_
_entity.id
_entity.type
_entity.pdbx_description
1 polymer ?
#
loop_
_entity_poly.entity_id
_entity_poly.type
_entity_poly.pdbx_seq_one_letter_code
_entity_poly.pdbx_strand_id
1 'polypeptide(L)'
;MIETIDMLIFKYHDYSNIYNKIAYEEKNKKLIKLKRGLYETNENADPLTIANALLSPSYISFETALAYYGMIPERVYAIKSATFKKNKKKKYRNAFGLFLYQDVNP
;
A
#
# COMPACT_ATOMS: atom_id res chain seq x y z
N MET A 1 5.32 3.69 -9.61
CA MET A 1 5.73 4.63 -8.56
C MET A 1 4.52 5.08 -7.73
N ILE A 2 4.67 5.12 -6.42
CA ILE A 2 3.62 5.57 -5.50
C ILE A 2 3.44 7.09 -5.62
N GLU A 3 2.20 7.54 -5.80
CA GLU A 3 1.82 8.96 -5.87
C GLU A 3 0.78 9.28 -4.78
N THR A 4 1.01 10.36 -4.04
CA THR A 4 0.02 10.91 -3.09
C THR A 4 -0.98 11.80 -3.82
N ILE A 5 -2.10 12.11 -3.16
CA ILE A 5 -3.05 13.07 -3.70
C ILE A 5 -2.42 14.44 -3.98
N ASP A 6 -1.52 14.91 -3.13
CA ASP A 6 -0.85 16.21 -3.32
C ASP A 6 0.09 16.19 -4.53
N MET A 7 0.82 15.08 -4.75
CA MET A 7 1.61 14.88 -5.96
C MET A 7 0.75 14.90 -7.21
N LEU A 8 -0.42 14.26 -7.17
CA LEU A 8 -1.37 14.25 -8.28
C LEU A 8 -1.97 15.63 -8.55
N ILE A 9 -2.29 16.40 -7.51
CA ILE A 9 -2.77 17.77 -7.62
C ILE A 9 -1.71 18.64 -8.29
N PHE A 10 -0.46 18.52 -7.87
CA PHE A 10 0.65 19.22 -8.49
C PHE A 10 0.85 18.79 -9.96
N LYS A 11 0.83 17.48 -10.24
CA LYS A 11 1.01 16.91 -11.59
C LYS A 11 -0.08 17.33 -12.57
N TYR A 12 -1.31 17.52 -12.11
CA TYR A 12 -2.46 17.88 -12.93
C TYR A 12 -2.92 19.33 -12.74
N HIS A 13 -2.04 20.22 -12.26
CA HIS A 13 -2.39 21.61 -11.95
C HIS A 13 -3.00 22.41 -13.12
N ASP A 14 -2.70 22.04 -14.37
CA ASP A 14 -3.25 22.69 -15.58
C ASP A 14 -4.70 22.26 -15.90
N TYR A 15 -5.24 21.24 -15.25
CA TYR A 15 -6.60 20.75 -15.51
C TYR A 15 -7.63 21.52 -14.69
N SER A 16 -8.69 21.99 -15.35
CA SER A 16 -9.80 22.72 -14.72
C SER A 16 -10.53 21.93 -13.63
N ASN A 17 -10.57 20.59 -13.73
CA ASN A 17 -11.08 19.70 -12.69
C ASN A 17 -10.14 18.51 -12.47
N ILE A 18 -9.22 18.69 -11.52
CA ILE A 18 -8.18 17.72 -11.15
C ILE A 18 -8.78 16.39 -10.67
N TYR A 19 -9.84 16.42 -9.86
CA TYR A 19 -10.43 15.19 -9.33
C TYR A 19 -11.07 14.33 -10.41
N ASN A 20 -11.72 14.96 -11.41
CA ASN A 20 -12.22 14.25 -12.58
C ASN A 20 -11.07 13.64 -13.39
N LYS A 21 -9.94 14.35 -13.52
CA LYS A 21 -8.75 13.81 -14.18
C LYS A 21 -8.22 12.57 -13.43
N ILE A 22 -8.10 12.62 -12.10
CA ILE A 22 -7.68 11.46 -11.30
C ILE A 22 -8.63 10.28 -11.49
N ALA A 23 -9.94 10.51 -11.39
CA ALA A 23 -10.95 9.46 -11.59
C ALA A 23 -10.89 8.83 -13.00
N TYR A 24 -10.61 9.65 -14.02
CA TYR A 24 -10.39 9.18 -15.38
C TYR A 24 -9.15 8.28 -15.49
N GLU A 25 -8.03 8.66 -14.87
CA GLU A 25 -6.80 7.86 -14.85
C GLU A 25 -6.97 6.55 -14.05
N GLU A 26 -7.74 6.58 -12.96
CA GLU A 26 -8.16 5.37 -12.22
C GLU A 26 -8.96 4.42 -13.11
N LYS A 27 -9.96 4.95 -13.84
CA LYS A 27 -10.78 4.15 -14.77
C LYS A 27 -9.94 3.49 -15.87
N ASN A 28 -8.89 4.17 -16.32
CA ASN A 28 -7.95 3.66 -17.33
C ASN A 28 -6.82 2.81 -16.73
N LYS A 29 -6.87 2.46 -15.44
CA LYS A 29 -5.84 1.68 -14.72
C LYS A 29 -4.43 2.30 -14.71
N LYS A 30 -4.29 3.56 -15.10
CA LYS A 30 -3.03 4.31 -15.00
C LYS A 30 -2.74 4.75 -13.56
N LEU A 31 -3.79 4.91 -12.76
CA LEU A 31 -3.71 5.07 -11.32
C LEU A 31 -4.43 3.90 -10.64
N ILE A 32 -3.69 3.15 -9.83
CA ILE A 32 -4.23 2.03 -9.06
C ILE A 32 -4.32 2.47 -7.61
N LYS A 33 -5.54 2.58 -7.10
CA LYS A 33 -5.78 3.04 -5.74
C LYS A 33 -5.27 2.03 -4.70
N LEU A 34 -4.34 2.47 -3.85
CA LEU A 34 -3.82 1.67 -2.74
C LEU A 34 -4.67 1.84 -1.48
N LYS A 35 -4.98 3.09 -1.15
CA LYS A 35 -5.93 3.56 -0.12
C LYS A 35 -6.40 4.97 -0.49
N ARG A 36 -7.31 5.56 0.30
CA ARG A 36 -7.73 6.96 0.05
C ARG A 36 -6.51 7.89 0.04
N GLY A 37 -6.33 8.61 -1.07
CA GLY A 37 -5.26 9.60 -1.24
C GLY A 37 -3.87 9.03 -1.55
N LEU A 38 -3.76 7.72 -1.83
CA LEU A 38 -2.51 7.06 -2.18
C LEU A 38 -2.73 6.10 -3.35
N TYR A 39 -1.93 6.25 -4.40
CA TYR A 39 -2.06 5.54 -5.65
C TYR A 39 -0.71 4.94 -6.07
N GLU A 40 -0.77 3.91 -6.91
CA GLU A 40 0.37 3.29 -7.56
C GLU A 40 0.19 3.39 -9.07
N THR A 41 1.26 3.72 -9.79
CA THR A 41 1.27 3.88 -11.26
C THR A 41 1.83 2.67 -12.00
N ASN A 42 2.52 1.76 -11.29
CA ASN A 42 3.04 0.51 -11.83
C ASN A 42 2.17 -0.66 -11.39
N GLU A 43 1.46 -1.28 -12.33
CA GLU A 43 0.62 -2.46 -12.08
C GLU A 43 1.40 -3.68 -11.56
N ASN A 44 2.70 -3.75 -11.84
CA ASN A 44 3.59 -4.82 -11.42
C ASN A 44 4.46 -4.41 -10.22
N ALA A 45 4.05 -3.37 -9.47
CA ALA A 45 4.77 -2.95 -8.29
C ALA A 45 4.83 -4.07 -7.24
N ASP A 46 5.99 -4.22 -6.60
CA ASP A 46 6.20 -5.19 -5.55
C ASP A 46 5.30 -4.87 -4.33
N PRO A 47 4.39 -5.78 -3.97
CA PRO A 47 3.54 -5.62 -2.80
C PRO A 47 4.31 -5.36 -1.49
N LEU A 48 5.53 -5.87 -1.31
CA LEU A 48 6.32 -5.61 -0.10
C LEU A 48 6.66 -4.12 0.05
N THR A 49 6.93 -3.43 -1.06
CA THR A 49 7.21 -1.98 -1.06
C THR A 49 5.94 -1.17 -0.75
N ILE A 50 4.80 -1.61 -1.26
CA ILE A 50 3.49 -0.98 -1.02
C ILE A 50 3.11 -1.02 0.46
N ALA A 51 3.46 -2.09 1.17
CA ALA A 51 3.11 -2.27 2.58
C ALA A 51 3.56 -1.10 3.47
N ASN A 52 4.77 -0.58 3.25
CA ASN A 52 5.31 0.53 4.04
C ASN A 52 4.62 1.87 3.73
N ALA A 53 4.24 2.10 2.47
CA ALA A 53 3.52 3.31 2.07
C ALA A 53 2.07 3.34 2.59
N LEU A 54 1.44 2.16 2.70
CA LEU A 54 0.11 2.01 3.28
C LEU A 54 0.05 2.40 4.75
N LEU A 55 1.08 2.08 5.55
CA LEU A 55 1.16 2.49 6.95
C LEU A 55 2.61 2.59 7.42
N SER A 56 3.01 3.79 7.85
CA SER A 56 4.33 4.07 8.42
C SER A 56 4.21 4.72 9.81
N PRO A 57 5.15 4.50 10.75
CA PRO A 57 6.21 3.49 10.69
C PRO A 57 5.63 2.07 10.82
N SER A 58 6.08 1.16 9.96
CA SER A 58 5.83 -0.28 10.04
C SER A 58 6.96 -1.04 9.36
N TYR A 59 7.11 -2.33 9.68
CA TYR A 59 8.12 -3.21 9.08
C TYR A 59 7.50 -4.55 8.70
N ILE A 60 7.85 -5.08 7.53
CA ILE A 60 7.51 -6.46 7.13
C ILE A 60 8.01 -7.44 8.21
N SER A 61 7.12 -8.30 8.70
CA SER A 61 7.41 -9.15 9.86
C SER A 61 6.57 -10.44 9.83
N PHE A 62 6.48 -11.12 10.97
CA PHE A 62 5.69 -12.33 11.19
C PHE A 62 5.91 -13.38 10.09
N GLU A 63 4.85 -14.06 9.65
CA GLU A 63 4.94 -15.12 8.65
C GLU A 63 5.44 -14.59 7.30
N THR A 64 5.19 -13.32 6.95
CA THR A 64 5.72 -12.75 5.69
C THR A 64 7.23 -12.74 5.67
N ALA A 65 7.89 -12.33 6.76
CA ALA A 65 9.35 -12.36 6.84
C ALA A 65 9.89 -13.80 6.88
N LEU A 66 9.26 -14.68 7.67
CA LEU A 66 9.68 -16.08 7.76
C LEU A 66 9.60 -16.79 6.39
N ALA A 67 8.51 -16.58 5.65
CA ALA A 67 8.34 -17.15 4.32
C ALA A 67 9.33 -16.54 3.30
N TYR A 68 9.57 -15.23 3.36
CA TYR A 68 10.54 -14.56 2.48
C TYR A 68 11.95 -15.15 2.62
N TYR A 69 12.37 -15.48 3.85
CA TYR A 69 13.67 -16.11 4.12
C TYR A 69 13.65 -17.64 4.06
N GLY A 70 12.54 -18.27 3.64
CA GLY A 70 12.43 -19.73 3.53
C GLY A 70 12.45 -20.47 4.86
N MET A 71 12.16 -19.78 5.98
CA MET A 71 12.13 -20.38 7.32
C MET A 71 10.87 -21.21 7.58
N ILE A 72 9.82 -21.01 6.78
CA ILE A 72 8.58 -21.79 6.84
C ILE A 72 8.16 -22.23 5.43
N PRO A 73 7.61 -23.45 5.26
CA PRO A 73 7.13 -23.94 3.97
C PRO A 73 5.74 -23.41 3.59
N GLU A 74 4.96 -22.88 4.54
CA GLU A 74 3.60 -22.43 4.30
C GLU A 74 3.53 -21.20 3.40
N ARG A 75 2.58 -21.23 2.45
CA ARG A 75 2.27 -20.05 1.64
C ARG A 75 1.58 -18.98 2.48
N VAL A 76 2.14 -17.77 2.45
CA VAL A 76 1.58 -16.60 3.13
C VAL A 76 0.71 -15.79 2.17
N TYR A 77 -0.58 -15.69 2.47
CA TYR A 77 -1.58 -15.02 1.61
C TYR A 77 -1.79 -13.52 1.90
N ALA A 78 -1.17 -13.01 2.96
CA ALA A 78 -1.27 -11.62 3.36
C ALA A 78 0.09 -11.09 3.74
N ILE A 79 0.42 -9.87 3.32
CA ILE A 79 1.60 -9.18 3.79
C ILE A 79 1.32 -8.67 5.19
N LYS A 80 2.14 -9.09 6.14
CA LYS A 80 2.02 -8.75 7.55
C LYS A 80 3.18 -7.86 7.96
N SER A 81 2.83 -6.78 8.64
CA SER A 81 3.80 -5.83 9.18
C SER A 81 3.59 -5.58 10.66
N ALA A 82 4.70 -5.45 11.38
CA ALA A 82 4.71 -5.01 12.77
C ALA A 82 4.65 -3.48 12.84
N THR A 83 3.89 -2.96 13.80
CA THR A 83 3.86 -1.55 14.20
C THR A 83 4.20 -1.42 15.69
N PHE A 84 4.40 -0.21 16.19
CA PHE A 84 4.63 0.04 17.61
C PHE A 84 3.76 1.19 18.11
N LYS A 85 3.06 0.97 19.24
CA LYS A 85 2.21 1.96 19.93
C LYS A 85 1.15 2.63 19.04
N LYS A 86 0.67 1.98 17.97
CA LYS A 86 -0.50 2.45 17.21
C LYS A 86 -1.83 2.02 17.86
N ASN A 87 -1.76 1.10 18.84
CA ASN A 87 -2.83 0.49 19.64
C ASN A 87 -4.00 -0.05 18.81
N LYS A 88 -3.76 -0.42 17.54
CA LYS A 88 -4.81 -0.83 16.60
C LYS A 88 -4.27 -1.82 15.56
N LYS A 89 -5.02 -2.89 15.32
CA LYS A 89 -4.87 -3.70 14.11
C LYS A 89 -5.39 -2.91 12.90
N LYS A 90 -4.65 -2.91 11.80
CA LYS A 90 -5.07 -2.28 10.54
C LYS A 90 -5.08 -3.31 9.41
N LYS A 91 -5.99 -3.10 8.46
CA LYS A 91 -6.16 -3.96 7.30
C LYS A 91 -6.41 -3.09 6.07
N TYR A 92 -5.67 -3.37 5.00
CA TYR A 92 -5.91 -2.79 3.68
C TYR A 92 -6.03 -3.91 2.66
N ARG A 93 -7.02 -3.81 1.78
CA ARG A 93 -7.18 -4.71 0.64
C ARG A 93 -7.25 -3.84 -0.61
N ASN A 94 -6.38 -4.11 -1.57
CA ASN A 94 -6.35 -3.44 -2.87
C ASN A 94 -5.91 -4.44 -3.95
N ALA A 95 -5.64 -3.94 -5.17
CA ALA A 95 -5.26 -4.76 -6.32
C ALA A 95 -3.98 -5.60 -6.10
N PHE A 96 -3.10 -5.19 -5.18
CA PHE A 96 -1.82 -5.84 -4.87
C PHE A 96 -1.92 -6.89 -3.75
N GLY A 97 -3.11 -7.07 -3.17
CA GLY A 97 -3.38 -8.12 -2.18
C GLY A 97 -3.92 -7.62 -0.85
N LEU A 98 -3.67 -8.41 0.19
CA LEU A 98 -4.11 -8.15 1.56
C LEU A 98 -2.92 -7.75 2.42
N PHE A 99 -3.04 -6.61 3.09
CA PHE A 99 -2.04 -6.06 4.00
C PHE A 99 -2.62 -5.99 5.41
N LEU A 100 -1.89 -6.55 6.38
CA LEU A 100 -2.29 -6.64 7.77
C LEU A 100 -1.19 -6.03 8.65
N TYR A 101 -1.61 -5.24 9.63
CA TYR A 101 -0.70 -4.55 10.54
C TYR A 101 -1.16 -4.80 11.96
N GLN A 102 -0.21 -5.08 12.84
CA GLN A 102 -0.46 -5.24 14.25
C GLN A 102 0.72 -4.74 15.07
N ASP A 103 0.42 -4.22 16.26
CA ASP A 103 1.45 -3.79 17.17
C ASP A 103 2.18 -4.99 17.77
N VAL A 104 3.49 -4.83 17.93
CA VAL A 104 4.26 -5.63 18.88
C VAL A 104 4.16 -4.97 20.25
N ASN A 105 3.85 -5.78 21.27
CA ASN A 105 3.87 -5.31 22.65
C ASN A 105 5.33 -5.03 23.06
N PRO A 106 5.56 -4.02 23.91
CA PRO A 106 6.87 -3.80 24.53
C PRO A 106 7.31 -4.98 25.39
#